data_AF-A0A4Z0NSN4-F1
#
_entry.id   AF-A0A4Z0NSN4-F1
#
_cell.length_a   1.000
_cell.length_b   1.000
_cell.length_c   1.000
_cell.angle_alpha   90.00
_cell.angle_beta   90.00
_cell.angle_gamma   90.00
#
_symmetry.space_group_name_H-M   'P 1'
#
loop_
_entity.id
_entity.type
_entity.pdbx_description
1 polymer ?
#
loop_
_entity_poly.entity_id
_entity_poly.type
_entity_poly.pdbx_seq_one_letter_code
_entity_poly.pdbx_strand_id
1 'polypeptide(L)'
;MTMRHSIDPVSLFATPIGRLTSAPDDPVPVTQTLYRIPDGSYALRTCLHLGGDPRRDACDVMIYADEDDLREALSAGGDGFDQALLAAAGLDRGG
;
A
#
# COMPACT_ATOMS: atom_id res chain seq x y z
N MET A 1 -16.67 -20.39 -9.10
CA MET A 1 -17.00 -19.59 -7.91
C MET A 1 -16.43 -18.20 -8.12
N THR A 2 -17.28 -17.22 -8.44
CA THR A 2 -16.83 -15.84 -8.64
C THR A 2 -16.45 -15.28 -7.28
N MET A 3 -15.15 -15.13 -7.01
CA MET A 3 -14.68 -14.35 -5.87
C MET A 3 -15.36 -12.99 -5.96
N ARG A 4 -16.21 -12.67 -4.98
CA ARG A 4 -16.58 -11.29 -4.73
C ARG A 4 -15.27 -10.60 -4.39
N HIS A 5 -14.72 -9.84 -5.33
CA HIS A 5 -13.69 -8.86 -5.02
C HIS A 5 -14.30 -7.96 -3.97
N SER A 6 -13.89 -8.14 -2.71
CA SER A 6 -14.18 -7.16 -1.67
C SER A 6 -13.69 -5.83 -2.22
N ILE A 7 -14.62 -4.91 -2.42
CA ILE A 7 -14.29 -3.57 -2.89
C ILE A 7 -13.32 -2.99 -1.86
N ASP A 8 -12.12 -2.64 -2.30
CA ASP A 8 -11.19 -1.94 -1.44
C ASP A 8 -11.81 -0.57 -1.09
N PRO A 9 -12.07 -0.30 0.21
CA PRO A 9 -12.79 0.90 0.62
C PRO A 9 -12.03 2.19 0.31
N VAL A 10 -10.70 2.14 0.18
CA VAL A 10 -9.88 3.32 -0.13
C VAL A 10 -10.10 3.78 -1.58
N SER A 11 -10.34 2.83 -2.49
CA SER A 11 -10.70 3.11 -3.88
C SER A 11 -12.01 3.88 -4.06
N LEU A 12 -12.80 4.08 -2.99
CA LEU A 12 -14.01 4.92 -3.04
C LEU A 12 -13.70 6.43 -3.05
N PHE A 13 -12.52 6.84 -2.59
CA PHE A 13 -12.14 8.25 -2.46
C PHE A 13 -10.72 8.56 -2.95
N ALA A 14 -9.93 7.56 -3.32
CA ALA A 14 -8.56 7.73 -3.80
C ALA A 14 -8.27 6.82 -5.01
N THR A 15 -7.32 7.23 -5.85
CA THR A 15 -6.90 6.47 -7.04
C THR A 15 -5.64 5.67 -6.73
N PRO A 16 -5.60 4.33 -6.93
CA PRO A 16 -4.39 3.56 -6.71
C PRO A 16 -3.32 3.96 -7.71
N ILE A 17 -2.12 4.24 -7.21
CA ILE A 17 -0.95 4.64 -8.02
C ILE A 17 0.20 3.63 -7.93
N GLY A 18 0.25 2.81 -6.88
CA GLY A 18 1.25 1.75 -6.75
C GLY A 18 0.73 0.59 -5.90
N ARG A 19 1.17 -0.63 -6.18
CA ARG A 19 0.85 -1.81 -5.38
C ARG A 19 2.05 -2.73 -5.32
N LEU A 20 2.30 -3.27 -4.14
CA LEU A 20 3.32 -4.29 -3.91
C LEU A 20 2.77 -5.38 -3.00
N THR A 21 3.16 -6.61 -3.28
CA THR A 21 2.84 -7.78 -2.46
C THR A 21 4.16 -8.47 -2.12
N SER A 22 4.33 -8.84 -0.86
CA SER A 22 5.52 -9.53 -0.37
C SER A 22 5.58 -10.96 -0.91
N ALA A 23 6.69 -11.66 -0.64
CA ALA A 23 6.86 -13.01 -1.15
C ALA A 23 5.80 -13.95 -0.52
N PRO A 24 5.28 -14.93 -1.27
CA PRO A 24 4.26 -15.86 -0.76
C PRO A 24 4.77 -16.73 0.39
N ASP A 25 6.09 -16.88 0.52
CA ASP A 25 6.80 -17.59 1.57
C ASP A 25 7.19 -16.70 2.76
N ASP A 26 6.86 -15.40 2.74
CA ASP A 26 7.00 -14.56 3.93
C ASP A 26 6.18 -15.11 5.10
N PRO A 27 6.72 -15.08 6.34
CA PRO A 27 6.02 -15.60 7.51
C PRO A 27 4.71 -14.84 7.78
N VAL A 28 4.62 -13.58 7.33
CA VAL A 28 3.41 -12.78 7.32
C VAL A 28 3.34 -12.08 5.96
N PRO A 29 2.64 -12.66 4.95
CA PRO A 29 2.53 -12.03 3.66
C PRO A 29 1.80 -10.69 3.75
N VAL A 30 2.30 -9.68 3.04
CA VAL A 30 1.77 -8.32 3.10
C VAL A 30 1.41 -7.84 1.70
N THR A 31 0.28 -7.16 1.56
CA THR A 31 -0.01 -6.32 0.39
C THR A 31 -0.09 -4.86 0.82
N GLN A 32 0.73 -4.01 0.21
CA GLN A 32 0.64 -2.57 0.31
C GLN A 32 0.07 -1.99 -0.98
N THR A 33 -0.87 -1.05 -0.88
CA THR A 33 -1.33 -0.26 -2.02
C THR A 33 -1.25 1.22 -1.65
N LEU A 34 -0.59 2.00 -2.51
CA LEU A 34 -0.47 3.44 -2.40
C LEU A 34 -1.51 4.09 -3.32
N TYR A 35 -2.16 5.12 -2.82
CA TYR A 35 -3.20 5.86 -3.52
C TYR A 35 -2.91 7.36 -3.52
N ARG A 36 -3.35 8.04 -4.57
CA ARG A 36 -3.44 9.51 -4.62
C ARG A 36 -4.87 9.95 -4.30
N ILE A 37 -5.01 10.83 -3.32
CA ILE A 37 -6.29 11.47 -2.98
C ILE A 37 -6.44 12.74 -3.83
N PRO A 38 -7.66 13.12 -4.27
CA PRO A 38 -7.86 14.30 -5.12
C PRO A 38 -7.38 15.64 -4.53
N ASP A 39 -7.24 15.74 -3.22
CA ASP A 39 -6.73 16.93 -2.54
C ASP A 39 -5.19 17.05 -2.56
N GLY A 40 -4.51 16.07 -3.17
CA GLY A 40 -3.06 16.05 -3.30
C GLY A 40 -2.36 15.16 -2.28
N SER A 41 -3.05 14.74 -1.22
CA SER A 41 -2.53 13.84 -0.18
C SER A 41 -2.41 12.38 -0.67
N TYR A 42 -1.78 11.54 0.15
CA TYR A 42 -1.53 10.14 -0.16
C TYR A 42 -2.13 9.22 0.91
N ALA A 43 -2.67 8.08 0.48
CA ALA A 43 -3.08 7.01 1.38
C ALA A 43 -2.26 5.75 1.13
N LEU A 44 -1.68 5.18 2.18
CA LEU A 44 -1.06 3.85 2.16
C LEU A 44 -1.97 2.88 2.88
N ARG A 45 -2.41 1.83 2.18
CA ARG A 45 -3.17 0.72 2.77
C ARG A 45 -2.28 -0.50 2.86
N THR A 46 -2.02 -0.97 4.07
CA THR A 46 -1.24 -2.20 4.33
C THR A 46 -2.19 -3.29 4.79
N CYS A 47 -2.13 -4.46 4.17
CA CYS A 47 -2.90 -5.64 4.61
C CYS A 47 -1.96 -6.78 4.92
N LEU A 48 -2.05 -7.29 6.15
CA LEU A 48 -1.39 -8.51 6.61
C LEU A 48 -2.30 -9.70 6.34
N HIS A 49 -1.80 -10.69 5.62
CA HIS A 49 -2.53 -11.92 5.31
C HIS A 49 -2.28 -12.96 6.40
N LEU A 50 -3.18 -13.05 7.37
CA LEU A 50 -3.06 -13.96 8.51
C LEU A 50 -3.59 -15.36 8.16
N GLY A 51 -2.76 -16.15 7.49
CA GLY A 51 -3.07 -17.52 7.05
C GLY A 51 -3.83 -17.57 5.71
N GLY A 52 -4.57 -18.66 5.47
CA GLY A 52 -5.25 -18.89 4.19
C GLY A 52 -6.69 -18.36 4.07
N ASP A 53 -7.22 -17.70 5.10
CA ASP A 53 -8.59 -17.14 5.09
C ASP A 53 -8.53 -15.60 4.94
N PRO A 54 -8.95 -15.05 3.78
CA PRO A 54 -8.95 -13.61 3.52
C PRO A 54 -9.80 -12.79 4.49
N ARG A 55 -10.72 -13.42 5.24
CA ARG A 55 -11.52 -12.72 6.27
C ARG A 55 -10.73 -12.38 7.52
N ARG A 56 -9.53 -12.95 7.65
CA ARG A 56 -8.62 -12.72 8.77
C ARG A 56 -7.53 -11.70 8.41
N ASP A 57 -7.56 -11.18 7.19
CA ASP A 57 -6.65 -10.12 6.78
C ASP A 57 -6.87 -8.89 7.67
N ALA A 58 -5.78 -8.41 8.26
CA ALA A 58 -5.77 -7.19 9.05
C ALA A 58 -5.24 -6.07 8.16
N CYS A 59 -6.06 -5.05 7.90
CA CYS A 59 -5.65 -3.92 7.09
C CYS A 59 -5.66 -2.62 7.88
N ASP A 60 -4.60 -1.84 7.73
CA ASP A 60 -4.52 -0.46 8.19
C ASP A 60 -4.54 0.50 7.00
N VAL A 61 -4.80 1.78 7.30
CA VAL A 61 -4.67 2.88 6.35
C VAL A 61 -3.97 4.03 7.05
N MET A 62 -2.88 4.50 6.46
CA MET A 62 -2.17 5.71 6.86
C MET A 62 -2.35 6.79 5.79
N ILE A 63 -2.52 8.05 6.22
CA ILE A 63 -2.66 9.21 5.33
C ILE A 63 -1.46 10.12 5.54
N TYR A 64 -0.85 10.57 4.45
CA TYR A 64 0.28 11.50 4.42
C TYR A 64 -0.15 12.77 3.71
N ALA A 65 0.20 13.93 4.27
CA ALA A 65 -0.28 15.22 3.77
C ALA A 65 0.24 15.51 2.36
N ASP A 66 1.48 15.12 2.08
CA ASP A 66 2.14 15.30 0.80
C ASP A 66 3.16 14.19 0.50
N GLU A 67 3.90 14.36 -0.60
CA GLU A 67 4.84 13.39 -1.12
C GLU A 67 6.13 13.30 -0.30
N ASP A 68 6.56 14.41 0.31
CA ASP A 68 7.76 14.47 1.13
C ASP A 68 7.53 13.73 2.45
N ASP A 69 6.38 13.95 3.11
CA ASP A 69 5.96 13.21 4.31
C ASP A 69 5.88 11.70 4.04
N LEU A 70 5.30 11.32 2.89
CA LEU A 70 5.22 9.92 2.47
C LEU A 70 6.62 9.32 2.27
N ARG A 71 7.50 10.02 1.54
CA ARG A 71 8.85 9.54 1.26
C ARG A 71 9.67 9.41 2.53
N GLU A 72 9.56 10.36 3.46
CA GLU A 72 10.26 10.28 4.75
C GLU A 72 9.83 9.02 5.51
N ALA A 73 8.52 8.79 5.62
CA ALA A 73 7.98 7.64 6.34
C ALA A 73 8.42 6.29 5.73
N LEU A 74 8.39 6.18 4.40
CA LEU A 74 8.82 4.97 3.67
C LEU A 74 10.34 4.80 3.63
N SER A 75 11.10 5.89 3.70
CA SER A 75 12.56 5.82 3.76
C SER A 75 13.07 5.44 5.15
N ALA A 76 12.31 5.77 6.20
CA ALA A 76 12.65 5.40 7.58
C ALA A 76 12.54 3.89 7.85
N GLY A 77 11.69 3.17 7.11
CA GLY A 77 11.59 1.70 7.17
C GLY A 77 12.84 1.00 6.64
N GLY A 78 13.54 1.62 5.68
CA GLY A 78 14.84 1.19 5.18
C GLY A 78 14.85 -0.18 4.48
N ASP A 79 13.68 -0.78 4.25
CA ASP A 79 13.58 -2.05 3.55
C ASP A 79 13.44 -1.83 2.02
N GLY A 80 13.82 -2.85 1.26
CA GLY A 80 13.67 -2.81 -0.20
C GLY A 80 12.22 -2.82 -0.66
N PHE A 81 11.26 -3.10 0.23
CA PHE A 81 9.84 -3.22 -0.07
C PHE A 81 9.22 -1.84 -0.23
N ASP A 82 9.47 -0.94 0.70
CA ASP A 82 9.01 0.46 0.66
C ASP A 82 9.59 1.21 -0.55
N GLN A 83 10.86 0.97 -0.88
CA GLN A 83 11.49 1.52 -2.10
C GLN A 83 10.88 0.97 -3.39
N ALA A 84 10.58 -0.34 -3.42
CA ALA A 84 9.89 -0.94 -4.56
C ALA A 84 8.45 -0.40 -4.70
N LEU A 85 7.78 -0.08 -3.59
CA LEU A 85 6.46 0.56 -3.63
C LEU A 85 6.53 1.98 -4.19
N LEU A 86 7.51 2.79 -3.76
CA LEU A 86 7.75 4.13 -4.32
C LEU A 86 8.01 4.05 -5.83
N ALA A 87 8.84 3.10 -6.28
CA ALA A 87 9.10 2.87 -7.70
C ALA A 87 7.84 2.41 -8.46
N ALA A 88 7.04 1.52 -7.88
CA ALA A 88 5.76 1.09 -8.48
C ALA A 88 4.77 2.25 -8.62
N ALA A 89 4.88 3.27 -7.76
CA ALA A 89 4.10 4.49 -7.82
C ALA A 89 4.70 5.58 -8.73
N GLY A 90 5.88 5.36 -9.31
CA GLY A 90 6.62 6.35 -10.11
C GLY A 90 7.21 7.50 -9.28
N LEU A 91 7.42 7.28 -7.98
CA LEU A 91 7.92 8.26 -7.02
C LEU A 91 9.41 8.04 -6.65
N ASP A 92 10.11 7.11 -7.29
CA ASP A 92 11.53 6.75 -7.03
C ASP A 92 12.53 7.79 -7.55
N ARG A 93 12.12 8.67 -8.47
CA ARG A 93 12.96 9.73 -9.01
C ARG A 93 12.58 11.07 -8.37
N GLY A 94 13.47 11.59 -7.53
CA GLY A 94 13.34 12.93 -6.96
C GLY A 94 13.16 14.00 -8.03
N GLY A 95 12.23 14.92 -7.78
CA GLY A 95 12.14 16.20 -8.47
C GLY A 95 13.17 17.17 -7.93
#